data_AF-A0A024UVN9-F1
#
_entry.id   AF-A0A024UVN9-F1
#
_cell.length_a   1.000
_cell.length_b   1.000
_cell.length_c   1.000
_cell.angle_alpha   90.00
_cell.angle_beta   90.00
_cell.angle_gamma   90.00
#
_symmetry.space_group_name_H-M   'P 1'
#
loop_
_entity.id
_entity.type
_entity.pdbx_description
1 polymer ?
#
loop_
_entity_poly.entity_id
_entity_poly.type
_entity_poly.pdbx_seq_one_letter_code
_entity_poly.pdbx_strand_id
1 'polypeptide(L)'
;MLALVDPVEFEAAVTRVIHTVSFDRDVTVSVFETTIRVIGGLLSAHMLATSGAVGSIHLTYQGELVDLAVEVGTRLLPAFKTKTGLPVHRVNLKHGLVRNAPALTCPAAAGSLLLEFSVLSRLSNIPDFEDAALDAVLALWDRRSELNLLGSTINVHTGEWVHTHTGIGAGLDSFYEYLLKYYVMSGDSDFLDMFNQSYVSIEKHLLHPRDGYHREVDMSLGNQFVHSNRVSALQAFWPGLQVLAGDLAAAVYSHQQLFDLWNEFGALPELYDRSGTGSVVEWAKHYPLRPELAESTYHLYAATKDDKYLQIGRKLLQDIDDTSRVSCGYAAVGNVHDKRLEDRMDSFFLSETVKYLYLLFSNDTSVVIPKTAVNRNALPASHVVFTTEGHLFPVVPSLYQDATSKRRKFRKPHQDRTCAAPYSLGRLTSKNAHLDAAVTIRHGNLHIKTLSASPAQFGYKLSDGRIDGALYAALDDVQTACQDLSALAQAIRGKIVLVKRGNCSFTRKALYVQQVGGIGMIAVNSKSSGGRDRTAHRLYSLSDDGAGTHVTIPVVMVSKRDGLLLQNDVAHCDQELVVSLSMLLT
;
A
#
# COMPACT_ATOMS: atom_id res chain seq x y z
N MET A 1 -3.67 -18.83 1.22
CA MET A 1 -2.72 -19.94 1.42
C MET A 1 -3.21 -21.22 0.81
N LEU A 2 -4.36 -21.78 1.22
CA LEU A 2 -4.89 -23.02 0.61
C LEU A 2 -4.93 -22.97 -0.93
N ALA A 3 -5.47 -21.90 -1.52
CA ALA A 3 -5.46 -21.71 -2.97
C ALA A 3 -4.08 -21.84 -3.65
N LEU A 4 -3.01 -21.61 -2.90
CA LEU A 4 -1.62 -21.61 -3.39
C LEU A 4 -0.92 -22.96 -3.20
N VAL A 5 -1.29 -23.72 -2.16
CA VAL A 5 -0.57 -24.93 -1.74
C VAL A 5 -1.42 -26.20 -1.86
N ASP A 6 -2.74 -26.08 -1.78
CA ASP A 6 -3.71 -27.16 -1.85
C ASP A 6 -5.03 -26.69 -2.49
N PRO A 7 -5.11 -26.71 -3.84
CA PRO A 7 -6.31 -26.33 -4.58
C PRO A 7 -7.56 -27.15 -4.22
N VAL A 8 -7.39 -28.42 -3.84
CA VAL A 8 -8.50 -29.33 -3.49
C VAL A 8 -9.08 -28.96 -2.14
N GLU A 9 -8.22 -28.73 -1.14
CA GLU A 9 -8.68 -28.28 0.18
C GLU A 9 -9.24 -26.86 0.11
N PHE A 10 -8.72 -26.00 -0.77
CA PHE A 10 -9.31 -24.69 -1.03
C PHE A 10 -10.74 -24.79 -1.57
N GLU A 11 -10.99 -25.66 -2.54
CA GLU A 11 -12.33 -25.94 -3.07
C GLU A 11 -13.28 -26.40 -1.96
N ALA A 12 -12.86 -27.41 -1.19
CA ALA A 12 -13.64 -27.93 -0.09
C ALA A 12 -13.95 -26.84 0.97
N ALA A 13 -12.97 -25.97 1.28
CA ALA A 13 -13.15 -24.86 2.19
C ALA A 13 -14.16 -23.82 1.67
N VAL A 14 -14.08 -23.46 0.38
CA VAL A 14 -15.04 -22.55 -0.27
C VAL A 14 -16.46 -23.12 -0.20
N THR A 15 -16.66 -24.39 -0.56
CA THR A 15 -17.97 -25.05 -0.46
C THR A 15 -18.50 -25.07 0.97
N ARG A 16 -17.64 -25.35 1.96
CA ARG A 16 -18.04 -25.31 3.38
C ARG A 16 -18.48 -23.91 3.80
N VAL A 17 -17.75 -22.86 3.40
CA VAL A 17 -18.14 -21.47 3.71
C VAL A 17 -19.51 -21.13 3.13
N ILE A 18 -19.73 -21.43 1.85
CA ILE A 18 -21.00 -21.15 1.15
C ILE A 18 -22.19 -21.83 1.86
N HIS A 19 -22.02 -23.06 2.34
CA HIS A 19 -23.12 -23.82 2.94
C HIS A 19 -23.33 -23.60 4.44
N THR A 20 -22.33 -23.14 5.17
CA THR A 20 -22.38 -23.11 6.66
C THR A 20 -22.40 -21.71 7.25
N VAL A 21 -21.85 -20.70 6.57
CA VAL A 21 -21.75 -19.34 7.09
C VAL A 21 -23.07 -18.60 6.86
N SER A 22 -23.51 -17.86 7.88
CA SER A 22 -24.70 -17.01 7.82
C SER A 22 -24.47 -15.77 8.68
N PHE A 23 -24.77 -14.59 8.14
CA PHE A 23 -24.59 -13.31 8.83
C PHE A 23 -25.86 -12.77 9.49
N ASP A 24 -27.02 -13.43 9.33
CA ASP A 24 -28.21 -13.15 10.15
C ASP A 24 -28.06 -13.76 11.56
N ARG A 25 -27.21 -13.12 12.38
CA ARG A 25 -26.86 -13.56 13.73
C ARG A 25 -27.00 -12.41 14.71
N ASP A 26 -27.56 -12.69 15.89
CA ASP A 26 -27.58 -11.72 16.98
C ASP A 26 -26.22 -11.69 17.69
N VAL A 27 -25.27 -10.99 17.06
CA VAL A 27 -23.90 -10.84 17.56
C VAL A 27 -23.39 -9.46 17.21
N THR A 28 -22.68 -8.84 18.16
CA THR A 28 -21.99 -7.56 17.97
C THR A 28 -20.57 -7.82 17.49
N VAL A 29 -20.22 -7.22 16.35
CA VAL A 29 -18.91 -7.36 15.71
C VAL A 29 -18.20 -6.01 15.60
N SER A 30 -16.88 -6.05 15.45
CA SER A 30 -16.09 -4.88 15.06
C SER A 30 -16.24 -4.65 13.55
N VAL A 31 -16.51 -3.41 13.14
CA VAL A 31 -16.63 -3.03 11.72
C VAL A 31 -15.29 -3.21 11.01
N PHE A 32 -14.20 -2.83 11.66
CA PHE A 32 -12.84 -2.95 11.15
C PHE A 32 -12.44 -4.42 10.96
N GLU A 33 -12.51 -5.21 12.03
CA GLU A 33 -12.07 -6.62 12.00
C GLU A 33 -12.91 -7.47 11.04
N THR A 34 -14.21 -7.19 10.96
CA THR A 34 -15.09 -7.90 10.02
C THR A 34 -14.77 -7.54 8.58
N THR A 35 -14.44 -6.27 8.31
CA THR A 35 -14.07 -5.84 6.96
C THR A 35 -12.76 -6.47 6.51
N ILE A 36 -11.67 -6.28 7.26
CA ILE A 36 -10.35 -6.75 6.81
C ILE A 36 -10.27 -8.28 6.76
N ARG A 37 -10.91 -9.01 7.69
CA ARG A 37 -10.84 -10.48 7.74
C ARG A 37 -11.90 -11.17 6.91
N VAL A 38 -13.16 -10.81 7.12
CA VAL A 38 -14.30 -11.55 6.54
C VAL A 38 -14.53 -11.07 5.12
N ILE A 39 -14.74 -9.77 4.91
CA ILE A 39 -14.95 -9.23 3.55
C ILE A 39 -13.67 -9.41 2.72
N GLY A 40 -12.51 -9.03 3.25
CA GLY A 40 -11.21 -9.23 2.59
C GLY A 40 -10.97 -10.69 2.20
N GLY A 41 -11.21 -11.62 3.11
CA GLY A 41 -11.08 -13.07 2.87
C GLY A 41 -12.04 -13.60 1.81
N LEU A 42 -13.32 -13.24 1.89
CA LEU A 42 -14.35 -13.65 0.91
C LEU A 42 -14.03 -13.13 -0.50
N LEU A 43 -13.64 -11.86 -0.61
CA LEU A 43 -13.30 -11.23 -1.88
C LEU A 43 -12.02 -11.81 -2.48
N SER A 44 -10.98 -11.99 -1.68
CA SER A 44 -9.73 -12.59 -2.16
C SER A 44 -9.94 -14.04 -2.62
N ALA A 45 -10.72 -14.83 -1.85
CA ALA A 45 -11.09 -16.18 -2.26
C ALA A 45 -11.94 -16.20 -3.54
N HIS A 46 -12.89 -15.28 -3.70
CA HIS A 46 -13.65 -15.11 -4.95
C HIS A 46 -12.74 -14.84 -6.16
N MET A 47 -11.80 -13.90 -6.02
CA MET A 47 -10.89 -13.55 -7.10
C MET A 47 -9.95 -14.71 -7.47
N LEU A 48 -9.51 -15.50 -6.49
CA LEU A 48 -8.73 -16.72 -6.73
C LEU A 48 -9.56 -17.85 -7.37
N ALA A 49 -10.81 -18.02 -6.94
CA ALA A 49 -11.73 -19.00 -7.52
C ALA A 49 -12.14 -18.69 -8.97
N THR A 50 -12.24 -17.40 -9.33
CA THR A 50 -12.72 -16.94 -10.65
C THR A 50 -11.61 -16.64 -11.66
N SER A 51 -10.37 -16.43 -11.21
CA SER A 51 -9.24 -16.08 -12.09
C SER A 51 -8.76 -17.24 -12.98
N GLY A 52 -9.37 -18.43 -12.89
CA GLY A 52 -8.88 -19.65 -13.55
C GLY A 52 -7.60 -20.22 -12.91
N ALA A 53 -7.15 -19.58 -11.82
CA ALA A 53 -5.99 -19.89 -11.02
C ALA A 53 -6.06 -21.24 -10.31
N VAL A 54 -7.26 -21.54 -9.81
CA VAL A 54 -7.59 -22.76 -9.11
C VAL A 54 -8.55 -23.51 -10.01
N GLY A 55 -8.01 -24.36 -10.88
CA GLY A 55 -8.73 -24.92 -12.03
C GLY A 55 -10.06 -25.62 -11.71
N SER A 56 -10.18 -26.26 -10.56
CA SER A 56 -11.36 -27.09 -10.21
C SER A 56 -12.58 -26.28 -9.77
N ILE A 57 -12.38 -25.21 -8.98
CA ILE A 57 -13.48 -24.43 -8.38
C ILE A 57 -14.32 -23.71 -9.44
N HIS A 58 -13.68 -23.32 -10.55
CA HIS A 58 -14.31 -22.52 -11.59
C HIS A 58 -15.56 -23.17 -12.21
N LEU A 59 -15.69 -24.51 -12.17
CA LEU A 59 -16.78 -25.21 -12.88
C LEU A 59 -18.13 -25.13 -12.16
N THR A 60 -18.15 -25.00 -10.83
CA THR A 60 -19.41 -25.02 -10.03
C THR A 60 -19.67 -23.73 -9.26
N TYR A 61 -18.66 -22.89 -9.08
CA TYR A 61 -18.77 -21.64 -8.33
C TYR A 61 -19.42 -20.53 -9.17
N GLN A 62 -20.47 -19.88 -8.65
CA GLN A 62 -21.26 -18.86 -9.36
C GLN A 62 -21.11 -17.45 -8.79
N GLY A 63 -20.25 -17.25 -7.79
CA GLY A 63 -20.01 -15.93 -7.18
C GLY A 63 -20.58 -15.78 -5.76
N GLU A 64 -20.98 -16.87 -5.12
CA GLU A 64 -21.66 -16.91 -3.82
C GLU A 64 -20.85 -16.25 -2.69
N LEU A 65 -19.51 -16.22 -2.79
CA LEU A 65 -18.68 -15.49 -1.82
C LEU A 65 -18.85 -13.97 -1.92
N VAL A 66 -19.14 -13.43 -3.11
CA VAL A 66 -19.48 -12.00 -3.28
C VAL A 66 -20.85 -11.73 -2.69
N ASP A 67 -21.83 -12.63 -2.86
CA ASP A 67 -23.15 -12.49 -2.24
C ASP A 67 -23.03 -12.46 -0.70
N LEU A 68 -22.21 -13.35 -0.12
CA LEU A 68 -21.89 -13.35 1.30
C LEU A 68 -21.20 -12.05 1.74
N ALA A 69 -20.26 -11.54 0.93
CA ALA A 69 -19.58 -10.28 1.20
C ALA A 69 -20.53 -9.07 1.15
N VAL A 70 -21.47 -9.06 0.19
CA VAL A 70 -22.54 -8.06 0.11
C VAL A 70 -23.46 -8.16 1.32
N GLU A 71 -23.82 -9.36 1.77
CA GLU A 71 -24.68 -9.55 2.94
C GLU A 71 -24.04 -8.95 4.19
N VAL A 72 -22.80 -9.35 4.52
CA VAL A 72 -22.11 -8.83 5.71
C VAL A 72 -21.82 -7.33 5.56
N GLY A 73 -21.36 -6.87 4.39
CA GLY A 73 -21.11 -5.45 4.14
C GLY A 73 -22.37 -4.60 4.33
N THR A 74 -23.52 -5.07 3.85
CA THR A 74 -24.82 -4.38 4.03
C THR A 74 -25.17 -4.22 5.51
N ARG A 75 -24.84 -5.22 6.33
CA ARG A 75 -25.06 -5.19 7.79
C ARG A 75 -24.08 -4.25 8.51
N LEU A 76 -22.93 -3.95 7.91
CA LEU A 76 -21.95 -2.99 8.43
C LEU A 76 -22.27 -1.54 8.07
N LEU A 77 -22.93 -1.28 6.93
CA LEU A 77 -23.26 0.08 6.47
C LEU A 77 -23.97 0.99 7.51
N PRO A 78 -24.87 0.49 8.39
CA PRO A 78 -25.41 1.31 9.47
C PRO A 78 -24.36 1.99 10.35
N ALA A 79 -23.15 1.45 10.45
CA ALA A 79 -22.05 2.04 11.23
C ALA A 79 -21.72 3.47 10.80
N PHE A 80 -21.84 3.77 9.50
CA PHE A 80 -21.51 5.06 8.89
C PHE A 80 -22.61 6.11 9.04
N LYS A 81 -23.76 5.75 9.62
CA LYS A 81 -24.89 6.67 9.88
C LYS A 81 -24.60 7.58 11.08
N THR A 82 -23.48 8.29 11.03
CA THR A 82 -23.04 9.28 12.01
C THR A 82 -23.04 10.67 11.39
N LYS A 83 -22.98 11.73 12.22
CA LYS A 83 -22.98 13.11 11.71
C LYS A 83 -21.75 13.43 10.87
N THR A 84 -20.64 12.74 11.10
CA THR A 84 -19.36 12.99 10.42
C THR A 84 -19.12 12.07 9.22
N GLY A 85 -19.94 11.01 9.07
CA GLY A 85 -19.68 9.92 8.13
C GLY A 85 -18.65 8.89 8.62
N LEU A 86 -17.96 9.14 9.74
CA LEU A 86 -17.05 8.18 10.34
C LEU A 86 -17.83 6.99 10.94
N PRO A 87 -17.41 5.74 10.70
CA PRO A 87 -18.10 4.59 11.24
C PRO A 87 -17.90 4.46 12.75
N VAL A 88 -18.96 4.10 13.48
CA VAL A 88 -18.80 3.58 14.85
C VAL A 88 -18.00 2.27 14.82
N HIS A 89 -17.29 1.99 15.91
CA HIS A 89 -16.42 0.82 15.96
C HIS A 89 -17.15 -0.53 15.90
N ARG A 90 -18.41 -0.60 16.38
CA ARG A 90 -19.16 -1.86 16.51
C ARG A 90 -20.60 -1.76 16.02
N VAL A 91 -21.06 -2.86 15.43
CA VAL A 91 -22.46 -3.04 15.00
C VAL A 91 -22.94 -4.46 15.35
N ASN A 92 -24.23 -4.61 15.60
CA ASN A 92 -24.89 -5.91 15.70
C ASN A 92 -25.35 -6.35 14.31
N LEU A 93 -25.02 -7.57 13.88
CA LEU A 93 -25.31 -8.04 12.52
C LEU A 93 -26.83 -8.19 12.23
N LYS A 94 -27.63 -8.40 13.27
CA LYS A 94 -29.09 -8.53 13.15
C LYS A 94 -29.83 -7.22 13.42
N HIS A 95 -29.37 -6.44 14.39
CA HIS A 95 -30.06 -5.26 14.91
C HIS A 95 -29.46 -3.91 14.47
N GLY A 96 -28.30 -3.92 13.80
CA GLY A 96 -27.60 -2.72 13.36
C GLY A 96 -26.87 -2.00 14.50
N LEU A 97 -27.07 -0.68 14.61
CA LEU A 97 -26.37 0.14 15.60
C LEU A 97 -26.67 -0.30 17.04
N VAL A 98 -25.60 -0.49 17.82
CA VAL A 98 -25.71 -0.87 19.24
C VAL A 98 -26.07 0.35 20.07
N ARG A 99 -27.15 0.27 20.86
CA ARG A 99 -27.58 1.35 21.75
C ARG A 99 -26.51 1.64 22.81
N ASN A 100 -26.25 2.92 23.05
CA ASN A 100 -25.25 3.40 24.02
C ASN A 100 -23.82 2.92 23.76
N ALA A 101 -23.51 2.47 22.53
CA ALA A 101 -22.13 2.20 22.16
C ALA A 101 -21.30 3.49 22.23
N PRO A 102 -20.02 3.42 22.63
CA PRO A 102 -19.12 4.56 22.57
C PRO A 102 -19.09 5.16 21.16
N ALA A 103 -19.29 6.48 21.08
CA ALA A 103 -19.21 7.22 19.82
C ALA A 103 -17.75 7.50 19.40
N LEU A 104 -16.86 6.53 19.61
CA LEU A 104 -15.42 6.67 19.40
C LEU A 104 -14.94 5.68 18.32
N THR A 105 -13.95 6.12 17.54
CA THR A 105 -13.21 5.29 16.60
C THR A 105 -11.76 5.78 16.50
N CYS A 106 -10.93 5.11 15.72
CA CYS A 106 -9.55 5.49 15.42
C CYS A 106 -9.32 5.54 13.90
N PRO A 107 -8.26 6.22 13.41
CA PRO A 107 -7.95 6.29 11.99
C PRO A 107 -7.86 4.92 11.29
N ALA A 108 -7.21 3.93 11.89
CA ALA A 108 -7.14 2.58 11.33
C ALA A 108 -8.55 1.97 11.19
N ALA A 109 -9.34 1.95 12.27
CA ALA A 109 -10.66 1.33 12.24
C ALA A 109 -11.66 2.03 11.29
N ALA A 110 -11.54 3.33 11.09
CA ALA A 110 -12.43 4.11 10.23
C ALA A 110 -11.94 4.22 8.78
N GLY A 111 -10.63 4.27 8.55
CA GLY A 111 -10.05 4.50 7.22
C GLY A 111 -9.60 3.23 6.51
N SER A 112 -9.38 2.13 7.24
CA SER A 112 -8.89 0.86 6.65
C SER A 112 -10.02 -0.07 6.21
N LEU A 113 -11.06 0.52 5.63
CA LEU A 113 -12.21 -0.20 5.03
C LEU A 113 -12.22 -0.04 3.50
N LEU A 114 -11.44 0.93 2.98
CA LEU A 114 -11.55 1.43 1.63
C LEU A 114 -11.15 0.41 0.56
N LEU A 115 -10.11 -0.40 0.77
CA LEU A 115 -9.69 -1.39 -0.23
C LEU A 115 -10.81 -2.42 -0.45
N GLU A 116 -11.24 -3.08 0.62
CA GLU A 116 -12.29 -4.11 0.60
C GLU A 116 -13.62 -3.55 0.09
N PHE A 117 -14.05 -2.39 0.59
CA PHE A 117 -15.32 -1.81 0.18
C PHE A 117 -15.29 -1.33 -1.27
N SER A 118 -14.14 -0.84 -1.76
CA SER A 118 -13.99 -0.52 -3.19
C SER A 118 -14.14 -1.76 -4.05
N VAL A 119 -13.43 -2.85 -3.76
CA VAL A 119 -13.52 -4.10 -4.53
C VAL A 119 -14.93 -4.67 -4.45
N LEU A 120 -15.56 -4.66 -3.28
CA LEU A 120 -16.94 -5.10 -3.10
C LEU A 120 -17.91 -4.29 -3.98
N SER A 121 -17.80 -2.96 -3.98
CA SER A 121 -18.61 -2.08 -4.84
C SER A 121 -18.41 -2.37 -6.32
N ARG A 122 -17.17 -2.64 -6.76
CA ARG A 122 -16.88 -2.94 -8.18
C ARG A 122 -17.43 -4.30 -8.61
N LEU A 123 -17.34 -5.32 -7.76
CA LEU A 123 -17.82 -6.67 -8.08
C LEU A 123 -19.35 -6.80 -7.98
N SER A 124 -19.97 -6.11 -7.02
CA SER A 124 -21.43 -6.16 -6.80
C SER A 124 -22.22 -5.08 -7.55
N ASN A 125 -21.54 -4.06 -8.09
CA ASN A 125 -22.15 -2.86 -8.67
C ASN A 125 -23.05 -2.08 -7.67
N ILE A 126 -22.72 -2.14 -6.37
CA ILE A 126 -23.37 -1.38 -5.29
C ILE A 126 -22.39 -0.30 -4.82
N PRO A 127 -22.57 0.99 -5.18
CA PRO A 127 -21.59 2.03 -4.89
C PRO A 127 -21.50 2.41 -3.41
N ASP A 128 -22.55 2.14 -2.63
CA ASP A 128 -22.68 2.58 -1.24
C ASP A 128 -21.51 2.15 -0.33
N PHE A 129 -20.86 1.01 -0.61
CA PHE A 129 -19.70 0.56 0.16
C PHE A 129 -18.49 1.49 -0.06
N GLU A 130 -18.03 1.63 -1.32
CA GLU A 130 -16.89 2.48 -1.66
C GLU A 130 -17.15 3.94 -1.28
N ASP A 131 -18.36 4.46 -1.54
CA ASP A 131 -18.71 5.84 -1.22
C ASP A 131 -18.60 6.10 0.30
N ALA A 132 -19.13 5.19 1.13
CA ALA A 132 -19.06 5.33 2.59
C ALA A 132 -17.62 5.25 3.13
N ALA A 133 -16.80 4.32 2.63
CA ALA A 133 -15.41 4.20 3.06
C ALA A 133 -14.55 5.38 2.58
N LEU A 134 -14.78 5.86 1.36
CA LEU A 134 -14.10 7.02 0.79
C LEU A 134 -14.41 8.28 1.62
N ASP A 135 -15.68 8.53 1.91
CA ASP A 135 -16.11 9.67 2.71
C ASP A 135 -15.49 9.63 4.12
N ALA A 136 -15.37 8.44 4.73
CA ALA A 136 -14.71 8.27 6.02
C ALA A 136 -13.22 8.63 5.98
N VAL A 137 -12.48 8.20 4.96
CA VAL A 137 -11.05 8.56 4.79
C VAL A 137 -10.88 10.07 4.62
N LEU A 138 -11.71 10.70 3.78
CA LEU A 138 -11.67 12.15 3.58
C LEU A 138 -12.04 12.91 4.87
N ALA A 139 -13.04 12.42 5.62
CA ALA A 139 -13.44 13.01 6.89
C ALA A 139 -12.34 12.95 7.96
N LEU A 140 -11.52 11.88 7.99
CA LEU A 140 -10.33 11.80 8.83
C LEU A 140 -9.26 12.79 8.36
N TRP A 141 -8.99 12.81 7.04
CA TRP A 141 -7.96 13.65 6.45
C TRP A 141 -8.20 15.16 6.67
N ASP A 142 -9.46 15.59 6.58
CA ASP A 142 -9.87 16.98 6.82
C ASP A 142 -9.67 17.43 8.28
N ARG A 143 -9.39 16.50 9.19
CA ARG A 143 -9.20 16.75 10.63
C ARG A 143 -7.76 16.61 11.09
N ARG A 144 -6.81 16.35 10.19
CA ARG A 144 -5.38 16.35 10.53
C ARG A 144 -4.95 17.71 11.11
N SER A 145 -3.87 17.72 11.88
CA SER A 145 -3.26 18.96 12.38
C SER A 145 -2.55 19.72 11.25
N GLU A 146 -2.05 20.93 11.56
CA GLU A 146 -1.15 21.69 10.69
C GLU A 146 0.14 20.93 10.34
N LEU A 147 0.49 19.90 11.13
CA LEU A 147 1.62 19.00 10.87
C LEU A 147 1.22 17.80 9.99
N ASN A 148 0.00 17.76 9.44
CA ASN A 148 -0.55 16.61 8.70
C ASN A 148 -0.57 15.28 9.50
N LEU A 149 -0.56 15.36 10.82
CA LEU A 149 -0.69 14.20 11.71
C LEU A 149 -2.15 14.06 12.17
N LEU A 150 -2.57 12.83 12.44
CA LEU A 150 -3.91 12.51 12.97
C LEU A 150 -3.78 12.07 14.43
N GLY A 151 -4.81 12.31 15.24
CA GLY A 151 -4.89 11.76 16.59
C GLY A 151 -5.27 10.28 16.59
N SER A 152 -5.09 9.60 17.71
CA SER A 152 -5.38 8.16 17.84
C SER A 152 -6.84 7.84 18.13
N THR A 153 -7.65 8.79 18.61
CA THR A 153 -9.08 8.55 18.90
C THR A 153 -9.94 9.77 18.60
N ILE A 154 -11.01 9.56 17.84
CA ILE A 154 -11.94 10.60 17.38
C ILE A 154 -13.38 10.27 17.76
N ASN A 155 -14.14 11.30 18.11
CA ASN A 155 -15.58 11.18 18.31
C ASN A 155 -16.33 11.24 16.97
N VAL A 156 -17.11 10.21 16.64
CA VAL A 156 -17.80 10.10 15.33
C VAL A 156 -19.00 11.04 15.18
N HIS A 157 -19.46 11.68 16.26
CA HIS A 157 -20.57 12.63 16.23
C HIS A 157 -20.11 14.09 16.21
N THR A 158 -19.08 14.44 16.97
CA THR A 158 -18.53 15.81 16.99
C THR A 158 -17.41 16.00 15.96
N GLY A 159 -16.68 14.93 15.64
CA GLY A 159 -15.50 14.99 14.80
C GLY A 159 -14.28 15.56 15.52
N GLU A 160 -14.29 15.64 16.85
CA GLU A 160 -13.19 16.13 17.65
C GLU A 160 -12.27 14.97 18.08
N TRP A 161 -10.96 15.22 18.09
CA TRP A 161 -9.96 14.31 18.63
C TRP A 161 -10.08 14.26 20.15
N VAL A 162 -10.34 13.06 20.68
CA VAL A 162 -10.39 12.79 22.11
C VAL A 162 -9.00 12.44 22.65
N HIS A 163 -8.20 11.75 21.82
CA HIS A 163 -6.80 11.47 22.10
C HIS A 163 -5.95 11.92 20.91
N THR A 164 -4.96 12.76 21.21
CA THR A 164 -4.12 13.46 20.22
C THR A 164 -2.74 12.82 20.06
N HIS A 165 -2.40 11.79 20.84
CA HIS A 165 -1.17 11.05 20.58
C HIS A 165 -1.26 10.36 19.22
N THR A 166 -0.14 10.30 18.51
CA THR A 166 -0.02 9.78 17.15
C THR A 166 1.24 8.94 17.02
N GLY A 167 1.22 7.99 16.09
CA GLY A 167 2.24 6.98 15.91
C GLY A 167 2.02 6.21 14.62
N ILE A 168 2.90 5.24 14.35
CA ILE A 168 2.74 4.23 13.30
C ILE A 168 2.39 2.85 13.89
N GLY A 169 1.86 2.83 15.11
CA GLY A 169 1.39 1.61 15.77
C GLY A 169 -0.14 1.50 15.76
N ALA A 170 -0.64 0.72 16.71
CA ALA A 170 -2.06 0.43 16.86
C ALA A 170 -2.96 1.68 16.72
N GLY A 171 -3.91 1.61 15.80
CA GLY A 171 -4.95 2.62 15.63
C GLY A 171 -4.66 3.67 14.55
N LEU A 172 -3.45 3.71 13.99
CA LEU A 172 -3.09 4.58 12.85
C LEU A 172 -2.36 3.86 11.71
N ASP A 173 -1.58 2.83 12.03
CA ASP A 173 -0.89 1.93 11.10
C ASP A 173 -1.55 1.78 9.71
N SER A 174 -2.65 1.04 9.62
CA SER A 174 -3.26 0.63 8.35
C SER A 174 -3.98 1.80 7.64
N PHE A 175 -4.17 2.95 8.30
CA PHE A 175 -4.69 4.15 7.64
C PHE A 175 -3.69 4.64 6.59
N TYR A 176 -2.41 4.76 6.98
CA TYR A 176 -1.35 5.20 6.07
C TYR A 176 -1.10 4.18 4.94
N GLU A 177 -1.17 2.90 5.28
CA GLU A 177 -1.09 1.81 4.33
C GLU A 177 -2.16 1.92 3.22
N TYR A 178 -3.41 2.17 3.62
CA TYR A 178 -4.54 2.25 2.68
C TYR A 178 -4.50 3.49 1.80
N LEU A 179 -3.90 4.59 2.24
CA LEU A 179 -3.67 5.75 1.36
C LEU A 179 -2.82 5.35 0.15
N LEU A 180 -1.68 4.70 0.37
CA LEU A 180 -0.80 4.30 -0.71
C LEU A 180 -1.39 3.16 -1.54
N LYS A 181 -1.91 2.12 -0.89
CA LYS A 181 -2.45 0.94 -1.57
C LYS A 181 -3.71 1.27 -2.39
N TYR A 182 -4.54 2.22 -1.94
CA TYR A 182 -5.69 2.65 -2.72
C TYR A 182 -5.26 3.45 -3.96
N TYR A 183 -4.23 4.28 -3.87
CA TYR A 183 -3.64 4.92 -5.05
C TYR A 183 -3.15 3.88 -6.05
N VAL A 184 -2.44 2.84 -5.60
CA VAL A 184 -1.97 1.75 -6.47
C VAL A 184 -3.13 1.04 -7.18
N MET A 185 -4.24 0.80 -6.49
CA MET A 185 -5.41 0.13 -7.07
C MET A 185 -6.23 1.03 -8.01
N SER A 186 -6.43 2.30 -7.64
CA SER A 186 -7.37 3.21 -8.32
C SER A 186 -6.72 4.20 -9.29
N GLY A 187 -5.44 4.49 -9.11
CA GLY A 187 -4.72 5.59 -9.78
C GLY A 187 -5.12 6.99 -9.31
N ASP A 188 -5.86 7.13 -8.20
CA ASP A 188 -6.30 8.42 -7.66
C ASP A 188 -5.15 9.17 -6.98
N SER A 189 -4.64 10.21 -7.66
CA SER A 189 -3.49 10.99 -7.21
C SER A 189 -3.68 11.66 -5.85
N ASP A 190 -4.92 11.97 -5.47
CA ASP A 190 -5.21 12.65 -4.21
C ASP A 190 -4.76 11.78 -3.02
N PHE A 191 -4.87 10.45 -3.15
CA PHE A 191 -4.42 9.50 -2.12
C PHE A 191 -2.90 9.39 -2.01
N LEU A 192 -2.18 9.48 -3.13
CA LEU A 192 -0.73 9.58 -3.10
C LEU A 192 -0.27 10.91 -2.47
N ASP A 193 -0.95 12.00 -2.78
CA ASP A 193 -0.70 13.32 -2.17
C ASP A 193 -0.95 13.29 -0.65
N MET A 194 -2.00 12.61 -0.19
CA MET A 194 -2.27 12.39 1.25
C MET A 194 -1.17 11.53 1.90
N PHE A 195 -0.81 10.40 1.28
CA PHE A 195 0.25 9.52 1.78
C PHE A 195 1.59 10.25 1.92
N ASN A 196 2.02 10.96 0.86
CA ASN A 196 3.30 11.70 0.88
C ASN A 196 3.35 12.74 2.01
N GLN A 197 2.24 13.48 2.24
CA GLN A 197 2.16 14.45 3.34
C GLN A 197 2.25 13.79 4.71
N SER A 198 1.57 12.66 4.92
CA SER A 198 1.68 11.89 6.15
C SER A 198 3.08 11.32 6.35
N TYR A 199 3.66 10.71 5.32
CA TYR A 199 4.97 10.06 5.37
C TYR A 199 6.06 11.05 5.82
N VAL A 200 6.15 12.21 5.16
CA VAL A 200 7.12 13.26 5.53
C VAL A 200 6.94 13.70 6.98
N SER A 201 5.69 13.85 7.40
CA SER A 201 5.37 14.32 8.75
C SER A 201 5.72 13.27 9.81
N ILE A 202 5.48 11.99 9.51
CA ILE A 202 5.87 10.85 10.34
C ILE A 202 7.38 10.77 10.48
N GLU A 203 8.12 10.76 9.38
CA GLU A 203 9.58 10.67 9.41
C GLU A 203 10.22 11.90 10.08
N LYS A 204 9.58 13.07 9.99
CA LYS A 204 10.08 14.29 10.64
C LYS A 204 9.82 14.32 12.15
N HIS A 205 8.64 13.90 12.59
CA HIS A 205 8.17 14.12 13.96
C HIS A 205 8.20 12.88 14.85
N LEU A 206 8.12 11.67 14.28
CA LEU A 206 8.04 10.42 15.05
C LEU A 206 9.38 9.69 15.07
N LEU A 207 10.13 9.70 13.96
CA LEU A 207 11.42 9.02 13.88
C LEU A 207 12.43 9.71 14.81
N HIS A 208 12.95 8.96 15.78
CA HIS A 208 13.99 9.48 16.64
C HIS A 208 15.37 9.34 15.98
N PRO A 209 16.14 10.45 15.87
CA PRO A 209 17.29 10.54 14.96
C PRO A 209 18.51 9.71 15.35
N ARG A 210 18.54 9.10 16.55
CA ARG A 210 19.71 8.36 17.06
C ARG A 210 19.51 6.85 17.18
N ASP A 211 18.29 6.41 17.51
CA ASP A 211 18.00 4.99 17.73
C ASP A 211 17.10 4.37 16.65
N GLY A 212 16.60 5.18 15.72
CA GLY A 212 15.91 4.70 14.52
C GLY A 212 14.52 4.14 14.74
N TYR A 213 13.89 4.44 15.88
CA TYR A 213 12.52 4.03 16.18
C TYR A 213 11.53 5.19 16.06
N HIS A 214 10.32 4.88 15.61
CA HIS A 214 9.20 5.83 15.60
C HIS A 214 8.52 5.83 16.96
N ARG A 215 8.48 7.01 17.58
CA ARG A 215 7.92 7.24 18.91
C ARG A 215 6.55 7.88 18.81
N GLU A 216 5.75 7.73 19.86
CA GLU A 216 4.47 8.41 19.94
C GLU A 216 4.64 9.86 20.35
N VAL A 217 4.02 10.76 19.60
CA VAL A 217 4.08 12.22 19.83
C VAL A 217 2.68 12.81 19.82
N ASP A 218 2.51 14.07 20.21
CA ASP A 218 1.24 14.77 20.01
C ASP A 218 1.06 15.19 18.54
N MET A 219 -0.15 15.04 18.00
CA MET A 219 -0.44 15.35 16.60
C MET A 219 -0.21 16.83 16.23
N SER A 220 -0.36 17.77 17.18
CA SER A 220 -0.25 19.21 16.91
C SER A 220 1.14 19.76 17.22
N LEU A 221 1.85 19.13 18.16
CA LEU A 221 3.19 19.57 18.59
C LEU A 221 4.33 18.73 18.00
N GLY A 222 4.04 17.52 17.49
CA GLY A 222 5.02 16.59 16.96
C GLY A 222 6.12 16.28 17.98
N ASN A 223 7.36 16.13 17.52
CA ASN A 223 8.53 15.87 18.37
C ASN A 223 8.80 16.88 19.50
N GLN A 224 8.10 18.02 19.56
CA GLN A 224 8.17 18.94 20.70
C GLN A 224 7.44 18.40 21.93
N PHE A 225 6.53 17.44 21.74
CA PHE A 225 5.82 16.74 22.79
C PHE A 225 5.82 15.22 22.51
N VAL A 226 6.78 14.52 23.11
CA VAL A 226 6.85 13.05 23.05
C VAL A 226 5.92 12.47 24.11
N HIS A 227 4.89 11.77 23.67
CA HIS A 227 3.91 11.11 24.54
C HIS A 227 4.49 9.81 25.11
N SER A 228 5.22 9.05 24.29
CA SER A 228 5.83 7.79 24.72
C SER A 228 7.04 7.41 23.87
N ASN A 229 8.05 6.81 24.49
CA ASN A 229 9.18 6.17 23.79
C ASN A 229 8.91 4.68 23.49
N ARG A 230 7.65 4.25 23.55
CA ARG A 230 7.25 2.87 23.27
C ARG A 230 7.30 2.60 21.77
N VAL A 231 7.82 1.43 21.43
CA VAL A 231 7.88 0.84 20.11
C VAL A 231 6.94 -0.35 20.11
N SER A 232 5.97 -0.35 19.20
CA SER A 232 5.03 -1.47 19.05
C SER A 232 5.54 -2.47 18.03
N ALA A 233 5.29 -3.76 18.27
CA ALA A 233 5.52 -4.81 17.29
C ALA A 233 4.81 -4.51 15.95
N LEU A 234 3.63 -3.88 16.01
CA LEU A 234 2.86 -3.46 14.84
C LEU A 234 3.65 -2.51 13.93
N GLN A 235 4.58 -1.71 14.46
CA GLN A 235 5.41 -0.81 13.64
C GLN A 235 6.26 -1.56 12.61
N ALA A 236 6.43 -2.87 12.76
CA ALA A 236 7.16 -3.70 11.81
C ALA A 236 6.51 -3.84 10.44
N PHE A 237 5.32 -3.28 10.20
CA PHE A 237 4.75 -3.15 8.86
C PHE A 237 5.38 -1.99 8.07
N TRP A 238 5.87 -0.97 8.78
CA TRP A 238 6.33 0.28 8.21
C TRP A 238 7.48 0.10 7.20
N PRO A 239 8.50 -0.76 7.44
CA PRO A 239 9.52 -1.02 6.44
C PRO A 239 8.95 -1.58 5.13
N GLY A 240 7.95 -2.47 5.19
CA GLY A 240 7.24 -2.97 4.00
C GLY A 240 6.51 -1.85 3.25
N LEU A 241 5.88 -0.93 3.98
CA LEU A 241 5.25 0.26 3.38
C LEU A 241 6.29 1.23 2.78
N GLN A 242 7.45 1.38 3.42
CA GLN A 242 8.59 2.15 2.90
C GLN A 242 9.13 1.56 1.59
N VAL A 243 9.19 0.22 1.48
CA VAL A 243 9.50 -0.48 0.23
C VAL A 243 8.50 -0.13 -0.86
N LEU A 244 7.20 -0.21 -0.57
CA LEU A 244 6.13 0.13 -1.53
C LEU A 244 6.21 1.60 -1.96
N ALA A 245 6.58 2.51 -1.04
CA ALA A 245 6.80 3.92 -1.31
C ALA A 245 8.09 4.20 -2.11
N GLY A 246 8.97 3.21 -2.29
CA GLY A 246 10.26 3.35 -2.97
C GLY A 246 11.41 3.86 -2.09
N ASP A 247 11.20 4.01 -0.77
CA ASP A 247 12.22 4.44 0.19
C ASP A 247 12.97 3.25 0.82
N LEU A 248 13.70 2.53 -0.04
CA LEU A 248 14.38 1.29 0.37
C LEU A 248 15.46 1.51 1.43
N ALA A 249 16.09 2.70 1.46
CA ALA A 249 17.15 3.00 2.41
C ALA A 249 16.58 3.12 3.84
N ALA A 250 15.47 3.85 3.99
CA ALA A 250 14.76 3.92 5.25
C ALA A 250 14.18 2.55 5.64
N ALA A 251 13.63 1.81 4.67
CA ALA A 251 13.11 0.46 4.91
C ALA A 251 14.18 -0.50 5.48
N VAL A 252 15.37 -0.54 4.88
CA VAL A 252 16.50 -1.36 5.36
C VAL A 252 16.88 -0.98 6.78
N TYR A 253 16.95 0.33 7.07
CA TYR A 253 17.34 0.83 8.38
C TYR A 253 16.30 0.49 9.46
N SER A 254 15.04 0.86 9.23
CA SER A 254 13.93 0.60 10.17
C SER A 254 13.73 -0.89 10.43
N HIS A 255 13.85 -1.73 9.39
CA HIS A 255 13.75 -3.18 9.51
C HIS A 255 14.85 -3.77 10.39
N GLN A 256 16.10 -3.32 10.21
CA GLN A 256 17.21 -3.80 11.03
C GLN A 256 16.98 -3.54 12.53
N GLN A 257 16.50 -2.34 12.89
CA GLN A 257 16.23 -1.98 14.28
C GLN A 257 15.18 -2.90 14.93
N LEU A 258 14.17 -3.33 14.18
CA LEU A 258 13.11 -4.22 14.67
C LEU A 258 13.57 -5.68 14.67
N PHE A 259 14.38 -6.08 13.70
CA PHE A 259 15.00 -7.40 13.68
C PHE A 259 16.01 -7.59 14.81
N ASP A 260 16.70 -6.53 15.27
CA ASP A 260 17.58 -6.60 16.44
C ASP A 260 16.80 -6.96 17.72
N LEU A 261 15.58 -6.43 17.89
CA LEU A 261 14.69 -6.86 18.99
C LEU A 261 14.28 -8.32 18.81
N TRP A 262 13.98 -8.76 17.59
CA TRP A 262 13.71 -10.17 17.33
C TRP A 262 14.93 -11.05 17.66
N ASN A 263 16.15 -10.62 17.36
CA ASN A 263 17.37 -11.36 17.69
C ASN A 263 17.61 -11.49 19.19
N GLU A 264 17.30 -10.44 19.96
CA GLU A 264 17.42 -10.45 21.42
C GLU A 264 16.45 -11.44 22.05
N PHE A 265 15.19 -11.42 21.61
CA PHE A 265 14.14 -12.17 22.28
C PHE A 265 13.80 -13.49 21.62
N GLY A 266 14.00 -13.68 20.31
CA GLY A 266 13.46 -14.80 19.52
C GLY A 266 11.95 -14.71 19.26
N ALA A 267 11.37 -13.53 19.49
CA ALA A 267 9.99 -13.15 19.21
C ALA A 267 9.87 -11.63 19.42
N LEU A 268 9.10 -10.91 18.61
CA LEU A 268 8.96 -9.46 18.79
C LEU A 268 7.98 -9.15 19.94
N PRO A 269 8.40 -8.54 21.06
CA PRO A 269 7.49 -8.15 22.13
C PRO A 269 6.46 -7.14 21.64
N GLU A 270 5.22 -7.26 22.10
CA GLU A 270 4.11 -6.38 21.70
C GLU A 270 4.43 -4.89 21.90
N LEU A 271 5.03 -4.53 23.05
CA LEU A 271 5.56 -3.20 23.30
C LEU A 271 6.93 -3.26 23.98
N TYR A 272 7.86 -2.46 23.45
CA TYR A 272 9.19 -2.24 23.99
C TYR A 272 9.39 -0.76 24.31
N ASP A 273 9.74 -0.43 25.55
CA ASP A 273 10.03 0.96 25.95
C ASP A 273 11.51 1.26 25.68
N ARG A 274 11.80 2.29 24.88
CA ARG A 274 13.17 2.76 24.59
C ARG A 274 13.73 3.76 25.60
N SER A 275 13.01 4.03 26.69
CA SER A 275 13.51 4.89 27.76
C SER A 275 14.67 4.24 28.51
N GLY A 276 15.70 5.02 28.85
CA GLY A 276 16.86 4.51 29.60
C GLY A 276 17.65 3.45 28.83
N THR A 277 17.85 2.26 29.42
CA THR A 277 18.53 1.12 28.79
C THR A 277 17.62 0.32 27.85
N GLY A 278 16.30 0.56 27.89
CA GLY A 278 15.30 -0.22 27.18
C GLY A 278 14.78 -1.41 28.00
N SER A 279 13.49 -1.70 27.87
CA SER A 279 12.84 -2.86 28.51
C SER A 279 11.53 -3.23 27.83
N VAL A 280 11.19 -4.52 27.85
CA VAL A 280 9.84 -4.99 27.47
C VAL A 280 8.81 -4.43 28.46
N VAL A 281 7.67 -3.95 27.96
CA VAL A 281 6.59 -3.44 28.80
C VAL A 281 5.87 -4.63 29.45
N GLU A 282 5.79 -4.64 30.78
CA GLU A 282 5.34 -5.83 31.56
C GLU A 282 3.97 -6.39 31.13
N TRP A 283 3.00 -5.54 30.84
CA TRP A 283 1.65 -5.97 30.43
C TRP A 283 1.54 -6.28 28.93
N ALA A 284 2.59 -6.02 28.14
CA ALA A 284 2.66 -6.18 26.70
C ALA A 284 3.94 -6.95 26.29
N LYS A 285 4.25 -8.00 27.06
CA LYS A 285 5.41 -8.88 26.85
C LYS A 285 5.13 -10.09 25.97
N HIS A 286 3.93 -10.20 25.42
CA HIS A 286 3.51 -11.33 24.60
C HIS A 286 3.91 -11.11 23.12
N TYR A 287 3.95 -12.19 22.36
CA TYR A 287 4.06 -12.22 20.90
C TYR A 287 2.94 -13.12 20.36
N PRO A 288 1.86 -12.54 19.82
CA PRO A 288 0.69 -13.30 19.38
C PRO A 288 0.84 -13.89 17.97
N LEU A 289 2.06 -14.25 17.55
CA LEU A 289 2.37 -14.76 16.21
C LEU A 289 2.23 -13.73 15.06
N ARG A 290 2.51 -12.46 15.36
CA ARG A 290 2.27 -11.36 14.43
C ARG A 290 3.07 -11.46 13.12
N PRO A 291 2.51 -10.94 12.02
CA PRO A 291 3.09 -11.05 10.69
C PRO A 291 4.06 -9.93 10.30
N GLU A 292 4.05 -8.76 10.94
CA GLU A 292 4.48 -7.53 10.28
C GLU A 292 6.00 -7.54 9.96
N LEU A 293 6.81 -8.13 10.83
CA LEU A 293 8.25 -8.30 10.54
C LEU A 293 8.51 -9.30 9.40
N ALA A 294 7.69 -10.35 9.28
CA ALA A 294 7.78 -11.31 8.17
C ALA A 294 7.32 -10.67 6.85
N GLU A 295 6.26 -9.85 6.88
CA GLU A 295 5.79 -9.04 5.75
C GLU A 295 6.91 -8.12 5.24
N SER A 296 7.49 -7.30 6.12
CA SER A 296 8.58 -6.40 5.76
C SER A 296 9.81 -7.14 5.22
N THR A 297 10.14 -8.30 5.79
CA THR A 297 11.24 -9.16 5.31
C THR A 297 10.95 -9.66 3.89
N TYR A 298 9.72 -10.10 3.62
CA TYR A 298 9.28 -10.50 2.28
C TYR A 298 9.40 -9.36 1.27
N HIS A 299 8.85 -8.18 1.59
CA HIS A 299 8.90 -7.03 0.68
C HIS A 299 10.33 -6.56 0.41
N LEU A 300 11.18 -6.53 1.43
CA LEU A 300 12.59 -6.18 1.28
C LEU A 300 13.35 -7.17 0.40
N TYR A 301 13.13 -8.49 0.57
CA TYR A 301 13.69 -9.48 -0.34
C TYR A 301 13.17 -9.33 -1.77
N ALA A 302 11.85 -9.12 -1.92
CA ALA A 302 11.23 -8.91 -3.23
C ALA A 302 11.86 -7.73 -3.98
N ALA A 303 12.14 -6.64 -3.26
CA ALA A 303 12.74 -5.41 -3.75
C ALA A 303 14.24 -5.53 -4.09
N THR A 304 15.01 -6.19 -3.22
CA THR A 304 16.48 -6.14 -3.26
C THR A 304 17.13 -7.38 -3.83
N LYS A 305 16.45 -8.53 -3.73
CA LYS A 305 17.04 -9.86 -3.92
C LYS A 305 18.30 -10.11 -3.08
N ASP A 306 18.42 -9.41 -1.95
CA ASP A 306 19.52 -9.58 -1.00
C ASP A 306 19.27 -10.83 -0.13
N ASP A 307 20.16 -11.81 -0.24
CA ASP A 307 20.09 -13.09 0.47
C ASP A 307 20.02 -12.93 2.00
N LYS A 308 20.44 -11.78 2.55
CA LYS A 308 20.28 -11.53 3.99
C LYS A 308 18.83 -11.67 4.45
N TYR A 309 17.86 -11.28 3.64
CA TYR A 309 16.44 -11.37 4.01
C TYR A 309 15.94 -12.81 3.99
N LEU A 310 16.51 -13.69 3.16
CA LEU A 310 16.27 -15.13 3.24
C LEU A 310 16.84 -15.73 4.53
N GLN A 311 18.01 -15.25 4.98
CA GLN A 311 18.60 -15.67 6.26
C GLN A 311 17.75 -15.22 7.45
N ILE A 312 17.29 -13.96 7.42
CA ILE A 312 16.35 -13.41 8.42
C ILE A 312 15.05 -14.23 8.44
N GLY A 313 14.45 -14.48 7.26
CA GLY A 313 13.28 -15.34 7.11
C GLY A 313 13.45 -16.72 7.71
N ARG A 314 14.64 -17.33 7.54
CA ARG A 314 14.93 -18.66 8.08
C ARG A 314 14.98 -18.62 9.60
N LYS A 315 15.57 -17.57 10.18
CA LYS A 315 15.58 -17.36 11.62
C LYS A 315 14.17 -17.14 12.18
N LEU A 316 13.36 -16.29 11.56
CA LEU A 316 11.96 -16.08 11.94
C LEU A 316 11.20 -17.40 11.98
N LEU A 317 11.31 -18.21 10.92
CA LEU A 317 10.66 -19.52 10.83
C LEU A 317 11.14 -20.48 11.92
N GLN A 318 12.46 -20.57 12.13
CA GLN A 318 13.06 -21.46 13.14
C GLN A 318 12.62 -21.07 14.56
N ASP A 319 12.69 -19.79 14.91
CA ASP A 319 12.31 -19.31 16.25
C ASP A 319 10.81 -19.55 16.54
N ILE A 320 9.95 -19.38 15.53
CA ILE A 320 8.51 -19.69 15.62
C ILE A 320 8.29 -21.20 15.79
N ASP A 321 8.98 -22.04 15.02
CA ASP A 321 8.84 -23.51 15.10
C ASP A 321 9.33 -24.04 16.45
N ASP A 322 10.48 -23.57 16.93
CA ASP A 322 11.08 -24.01 18.20
C ASP A 322 10.24 -23.59 19.41
N THR A 323 9.59 -22.43 19.34
CA THR A 323 8.89 -21.85 20.49
C THR A 323 7.40 -22.15 20.48
N SER A 324 6.73 -21.90 19.35
CA SER A 324 5.28 -21.80 19.28
C SER A 324 4.61 -23.07 18.78
N ARG A 325 5.34 -24.05 18.26
CA ARG A 325 4.75 -25.27 17.73
C ARG A 325 4.16 -26.15 18.84
N VAL A 326 2.91 -26.55 18.64
CA VAL A 326 2.17 -27.47 19.51
C VAL A 326 1.59 -28.62 18.68
N SER A 327 1.02 -29.63 19.33
CA SER A 327 0.54 -30.85 18.64
C SER A 327 -0.51 -30.59 17.56
N CYS A 328 -1.30 -29.53 17.69
CA CYS A 328 -2.41 -29.19 16.79
C CYS A 328 -2.19 -27.90 15.97
N GLY A 329 -1.00 -27.30 16.00
CA GLY A 329 -0.72 -26.05 15.28
C GLY A 329 0.35 -25.22 15.96
N TYR A 330 0.08 -23.92 16.12
CA TYR A 330 0.97 -22.96 16.76
C TYR A 330 0.22 -22.19 17.85
N ALA A 331 0.93 -21.74 18.86
CA ALA A 331 0.39 -21.02 20.00
C ALA A 331 1.15 -19.71 20.21
N ALA A 332 0.41 -18.67 20.59
CA ALA A 332 0.96 -17.37 20.98
C ALA A 332 1.95 -17.52 22.15
N VAL A 333 3.00 -16.69 22.15
CA VAL A 333 3.94 -16.62 23.27
C VAL A 333 3.42 -15.58 24.25
N GLY A 334 3.03 -16.01 25.46
CA GLY A 334 2.50 -15.10 26.49
C GLY A 334 3.57 -14.26 27.20
N ASN A 335 4.83 -14.65 27.11
CA ASN A 335 5.96 -13.84 27.59
C ASN A 335 7.24 -14.18 26.81
N VAL A 336 7.78 -13.18 26.11
CA VAL A 336 8.98 -13.35 25.28
C VAL A 336 10.24 -13.74 26.05
N HIS A 337 10.31 -13.48 27.37
CA HIS A 337 11.47 -13.80 28.20
C HIS A 337 11.55 -15.27 28.59
N ASP A 338 10.42 -15.86 29.02
CA ASP A 338 10.37 -17.24 29.52
C ASP A 338 9.80 -18.23 28.50
N LYS A 339 9.31 -17.71 27.35
CA LYS A 339 8.75 -18.48 26.24
C LYS A 339 7.51 -19.30 26.59
N ARG A 340 6.82 -18.98 27.70
CA ARG A 340 5.55 -19.62 28.04
C ARG A 340 4.50 -19.32 26.97
N LEU A 341 3.69 -20.33 26.64
CA LEU A 341 2.66 -20.23 25.62
C LEU A 341 1.30 -19.87 26.21
N GLU A 342 0.49 -19.18 25.42
CA GLU A 342 -0.94 -18.99 25.62
C GLU A 342 -1.70 -19.93 24.69
N ASP A 343 -2.79 -20.52 25.18
CA ASP A 343 -3.64 -21.43 24.38
C ASP A 343 -4.51 -20.65 23.38
N ARG A 344 -3.86 -20.02 22.40
CA ARG A 344 -4.45 -19.14 21.40
C ARG A 344 -3.61 -19.13 20.13
N MET A 345 -4.30 -19.23 18.99
CA MET A 345 -3.73 -18.96 17.67
C MET A 345 -4.65 -17.96 16.95
N ASP A 346 -4.16 -16.75 16.72
CA ASP A 346 -4.93 -15.75 15.99
C ASP A 346 -5.02 -16.09 14.49
N SER A 347 -6.12 -15.70 13.85
CA SER A 347 -6.38 -16.02 12.44
C SER A 347 -5.33 -15.45 11.49
N PHE A 348 -4.77 -14.28 11.82
CA PHE A 348 -3.73 -13.62 11.04
C PHE A 348 -2.46 -14.47 10.89
N PHE A 349 -2.18 -15.41 11.81
CA PHE A 349 -1.04 -16.29 11.64
C PHE A 349 -1.13 -17.09 10.32
N LEU A 350 -2.34 -17.56 9.98
CA LEU A 350 -2.60 -18.33 8.76
C LEU A 350 -2.78 -17.44 7.53
N SER A 351 -3.44 -16.29 7.66
CA SER A 351 -3.61 -15.37 6.54
C SER A 351 -2.33 -14.59 6.22
N GLU A 352 -1.41 -14.38 7.16
CA GLU A 352 -0.33 -13.41 6.98
C GLU A 352 1.04 -14.01 7.29
N THR A 353 1.34 -14.38 8.53
CA THR A 353 2.69 -14.81 8.94
C THR A 353 3.18 -15.99 8.10
N VAL A 354 2.38 -17.04 8.01
CA VAL A 354 2.69 -18.22 7.18
C VAL A 354 2.73 -17.86 5.69
N LYS A 355 1.89 -16.92 5.24
CA LYS A 355 1.85 -16.49 3.84
C LYS A 355 3.12 -15.76 3.43
N TYR A 356 3.54 -14.74 4.17
CA TYR A 356 4.74 -13.99 3.85
C TYR A 356 6.01 -14.84 3.95
N LEU A 357 6.11 -15.73 4.95
CA LEU A 357 7.22 -16.68 5.03
C LEU A 357 7.22 -17.67 3.85
N TYR A 358 6.06 -18.18 3.43
CA TYR A 358 5.97 -19.05 2.26
C TYR A 358 6.38 -18.32 0.98
N LEU A 359 5.89 -17.10 0.76
CA LEU A 359 6.21 -16.29 -0.41
C LEU A 359 7.69 -15.88 -0.45
N LEU A 360 8.30 -15.61 0.70
CA LEU A 360 9.73 -15.28 0.83
C LEU A 360 10.63 -16.38 0.27
N PHE A 361 10.28 -17.65 0.48
CA PHE A 361 11.05 -18.79 -0.01
C PHE A 361 10.54 -19.36 -1.33
N SER A 362 9.46 -18.82 -1.89
CA SER A 362 8.95 -19.26 -3.18
C SER A 362 9.78 -18.63 -4.32
N ASN A 363 10.44 -19.47 -5.11
CA ASN A 363 11.10 -19.04 -6.34
C ASN A 363 10.12 -18.75 -7.49
N ASP A 364 8.84 -19.10 -7.34
CA ASP A 364 7.82 -18.88 -8.35
C ASP A 364 6.83 -17.81 -7.92
N THR A 365 6.94 -16.64 -8.54
CA THR A 365 5.95 -15.56 -8.38
C THR A 365 4.59 -15.91 -8.98
N SER A 366 4.48 -17.01 -9.74
CA SER A 366 3.18 -17.55 -10.16
C SER A 366 2.33 -18.09 -9.01
N VAL A 367 2.95 -18.28 -7.84
CA VAL A 367 2.24 -18.54 -6.58
C VAL A 367 1.33 -17.36 -6.20
N VAL A 368 1.62 -16.13 -6.61
CA VAL A 368 0.75 -14.97 -6.38
C VAL A 368 -0.27 -14.79 -7.52
N ILE A 369 0.14 -15.12 -8.75
CA ILE A 369 -0.73 -15.13 -9.94
C ILE A 369 -0.39 -16.34 -10.84
N PRO A 370 -1.23 -17.38 -10.90
CA PRO A 370 -0.87 -18.62 -11.59
C PRO A 370 -0.61 -18.44 -13.08
N LYS A 371 0.41 -19.15 -13.54
CA LYS A 371 0.73 -19.33 -14.95
C LYS A 371 -0.12 -20.49 -15.48
N THR A 372 -0.95 -20.20 -16.49
CA THR A 372 -1.80 -21.09 -17.32
C THR A 372 -3.24 -21.29 -16.79
N ALA A 373 -4.31 -21.20 -17.62
CA ALA A 373 -4.44 -21.75 -18.97
C ALA A 373 -5.16 -20.86 -20.02
N VAL A 374 -4.76 -21.05 -21.29
CA VAL A 374 -5.38 -20.62 -22.57
C VAL A 374 -5.26 -19.15 -23.01
N ASN A 375 -4.95 -18.18 -22.16
CA ASN A 375 -4.68 -16.79 -22.61
C ASN A 375 -3.22 -16.37 -22.38
N ARG A 376 -2.55 -15.89 -23.43
CA ARG A 376 -1.16 -15.35 -23.42
C ARG A 376 -0.97 -14.09 -22.56
N ASN A 377 -1.91 -13.77 -21.68
CA ASN A 377 -1.96 -12.57 -20.85
C ASN A 377 -2.05 -12.93 -19.35
N ALA A 378 -1.22 -13.86 -18.86
CA ALA A 378 -1.08 -14.03 -17.41
C ALA A 378 -0.57 -12.71 -16.81
N LEU A 379 -1.25 -12.18 -15.79
CA LEU A 379 -0.82 -10.96 -15.12
C LEU A 379 0.52 -11.26 -14.39
N PRO A 380 1.56 -10.43 -14.55
CA PRO A 380 2.75 -10.48 -13.70
C PRO A 380 2.41 -10.26 -12.23
N ALA A 381 3.12 -10.91 -11.29
CA ALA A 381 2.89 -10.78 -9.83
C ALA A 381 2.85 -9.34 -9.32
N SER A 382 3.49 -8.42 -10.02
CA SER A 382 3.39 -6.96 -9.86
C SER A 382 1.98 -6.38 -10.16
N HIS A 383 0.93 -7.20 -10.19
CA HIS A 383 -0.45 -6.76 -10.34
C HIS A 383 -1.30 -7.28 -9.18
N VAL A 384 -0.72 -7.48 -8.00
CA VAL A 384 -1.47 -7.78 -6.79
C VAL A 384 -1.11 -6.76 -5.72
N VAL A 385 -2.12 -6.34 -4.97
CA VAL A 385 -1.97 -5.58 -3.73
C VAL A 385 -2.41 -6.50 -2.60
N PHE A 386 -1.59 -6.60 -1.56
CA PHE A 386 -1.96 -7.24 -0.30
C PHE A 386 -2.78 -6.25 0.52
N THR A 387 -3.93 -6.64 1.07
CA THR A 387 -4.60 -5.82 2.09
C THR A 387 -3.82 -5.86 3.41
N THR A 388 -4.28 -5.12 4.43
CA THR A 388 -3.64 -5.11 5.76
C THR A 388 -3.73 -6.48 6.46
N GLU A 389 -4.65 -7.37 6.05
CA GLU A 389 -4.75 -8.76 6.53
C GLU A 389 -4.12 -9.75 5.52
N GLY A 390 -3.20 -9.24 4.69
CA GLY A 390 -2.46 -10.00 3.67
C GLY A 390 -3.32 -10.59 2.55
N HIS A 391 -4.59 -10.21 2.40
CA HIS A 391 -5.46 -10.75 1.35
C HIS A 391 -5.03 -10.26 -0.04
N LEU A 392 -5.03 -11.14 -1.03
CA LEU A 392 -4.54 -10.85 -2.38
C LEU A 392 -5.65 -10.22 -3.21
N PHE A 393 -5.49 -8.95 -3.59
CA PHE A 393 -6.35 -8.25 -4.55
C PHE A 393 -5.61 -7.96 -5.85
N PRO A 394 -5.98 -8.64 -6.96
CA PRO A 394 -5.53 -8.27 -8.29
C PRO A 394 -5.82 -6.79 -8.62
N VAL A 395 -4.79 -6.08 -9.04
CA VAL A 395 -4.88 -4.74 -9.62
C VAL A 395 -5.43 -4.89 -11.03
N VAL A 396 -6.75 -4.78 -11.17
CA VAL A 396 -7.45 -4.90 -12.45
C VAL A 396 -7.91 -3.51 -12.92
N PRO A 397 -7.18 -2.87 -13.85
CA PRO A 397 -7.48 -1.52 -14.33
C PRO A 397 -8.92 -1.30 -14.77
N SER A 398 -9.51 -2.30 -15.43
CA SER A 398 -10.89 -2.19 -15.92
C SER A 398 -11.92 -2.05 -14.80
N LEU A 399 -11.61 -2.46 -13.56
CA LEU A 399 -12.50 -2.23 -12.41
C LEU A 399 -12.51 -0.76 -11.97
N TYR A 400 -11.42 -0.02 -12.21
CA TYR A 400 -11.23 1.35 -11.73
C TYR A 400 -11.28 2.42 -12.85
N GLN A 401 -11.24 2.03 -14.12
CA GLN A 401 -11.31 2.93 -15.29
C GLN A 401 -12.58 3.83 -15.33
N ASP A 402 -13.70 3.39 -14.73
CA ASP A 402 -14.97 4.14 -14.70
C ASP A 402 -15.13 5.13 -13.53
N ALA A 403 -14.20 5.11 -12.56
CA ALA A 403 -14.29 5.94 -11.35
C ALA A 403 -14.30 7.46 -11.65
N THR A 404 -13.67 7.88 -12.75
CA THR A 404 -13.50 9.29 -13.12
C THR A 404 -14.69 9.83 -13.92
N SER A 405 -15.38 8.99 -14.70
CA SER A 405 -16.51 9.40 -15.55
C SER A 405 -17.80 9.60 -14.75
N LYS A 406 -18.04 8.76 -13.72
CA LYS A 406 -19.22 8.82 -12.85
C LYS A 406 -19.11 9.85 -11.72
N ARG A 407 -17.90 10.10 -11.16
CA ARG A 407 -17.66 11.14 -10.12
C ARG A 407 -18.12 12.55 -10.55
N ARG A 408 -18.08 12.87 -11.85
CA ARG A 408 -18.53 14.17 -12.37
C ARG A 408 -20.04 14.39 -12.36
N LYS A 409 -20.86 13.34 -12.22
CA LYS A 409 -22.33 13.48 -12.14
C LYS A 409 -22.84 13.73 -10.73
N PHE A 410 -22.15 13.24 -9.70
CA PHE A 410 -22.61 13.32 -8.30
C PHE A 410 -22.16 14.60 -7.56
N ARG A 411 -21.28 15.42 -8.13
CA ARG A 411 -20.83 16.69 -7.56
C ARG A 411 -21.81 17.86 -7.82
N LYS A 412 -23.12 17.63 -7.75
CA LYS A 412 -24.16 18.68 -7.74
C LYS A 412 -24.74 18.83 -6.32
N PRO A 413 -25.08 20.04 -5.88
CA PRO A 413 -25.81 20.23 -4.62
C PRO A 413 -27.13 19.47 -4.68
N HIS A 414 -27.52 18.84 -3.57
CA HIS A 414 -28.77 18.10 -3.38
C HIS A 414 -29.96 18.74 -4.11
N GLN A 415 -30.48 18.04 -5.12
CA GLN A 415 -31.85 18.18 -5.60
C GLN A 415 -32.31 16.87 -6.28
N ASP A 416 -33.60 16.59 -6.16
CA ASP A 416 -34.29 15.30 -6.19
C ASP A 416 -33.91 14.25 -7.25
N ARG A 417 -33.90 12.99 -6.77
CA ARG A 417 -33.72 11.75 -7.56
C ARG A 417 -34.98 11.43 -8.37
N THR A 418 -34.82 11.13 -9.66
CA THR A 418 -35.73 10.25 -10.41
C THR A 418 -34.95 9.21 -11.22
N CYS A 419 -35.46 7.98 -11.25
CA CYS A 419 -34.84 6.77 -11.77
C CYS A 419 -34.75 6.71 -13.31
N ALA A 420 -33.73 6.03 -13.85
CA ALA A 420 -33.74 5.53 -15.23
C ALA A 420 -32.94 4.22 -15.37
N ALA A 421 -33.43 3.37 -16.29
CA ALA A 421 -33.18 1.93 -16.49
C ALA A 421 -31.94 1.61 -17.38
N PRO A 422 -31.65 0.34 -17.71
CA PRO A 422 -30.29 -0.20 -17.92
C PRO A 422 -29.70 0.10 -19.30
N TYR A 423 -28.42 0.44 -19.34
CA TYR A 423 -27.62 0.47 -20.57
C TYR A 423 -26.75 -0.79 -20.68
N SER A 424 -26.82 -1.42 -21.85
CA SER A 424 -25.97 -2.53 -22.27
C SER A 424 -24.50 -2.13 -22.33
N LEU A 425 -23.62 -2.87 -21.65
CA LEU A 425 -22.16 -2.70 -21.76
C LEU A 425 -21.68 -3.11 -23.16
N GLY A 426 -21.25 -2.13 -23.95
CA GLY A 426 -20.34 -2.37 -25.06
C GLY A 426 -18.95 -2.72 -24.53
N ARG A 427 -18.35 -3.78 -25.07
CA ARG A 427 -16.97 -4.22 -24.80
C ARG A 427 -15.98 -3.08 -25.06
N LEU A 428 -15.47 -2.45 -24.00
CA LEU A 428 -14.31 -1.56 -24.07
C LEU A 428 -13.06 -2.38 -23.71
N THR A 429 -12.37 -2.89 -24.71
CA THR A 429 -11.02 -3.42 -24.56
C THR A 429 -10.03 -2.25 -24.53
N SER A 430 -9.71 -1.76 -23.34
CA SER A 430 -8.60 -0.82 -23.14
C SER A 430 -7.39 -1.60 -22.59
N LYS A 431 -6.39 -1.81 -23.43
CA LYS A 431 -5.06 -2.29 -23.03
C LYS A 431 -4.33 -1.13 -22.36
N ASN A 432 -4.04 -1.26 -21.07
CA ASN A 432 -2.76 -0.93 -20.42
C ASN A 432 -2.97 -1.04 -18.91
N ALA A 433 -2.35 -2.07 -18.31
CA ALA A 433 -2.44 -2.33 -16.89
C ALA A 433 -1.43 -1.52 -16.07
N HIS A 434 -1.86 -1.14 -14.87
CA HIS A 434 -1.28 -0.18 -13.93
C HIS A 434 0.08 -0.61 -13.38
N LEU A 435 1.15 -0.36 -14.13
CA LEU A 435 2.53 -0.50 -13.64
C LEU A 435 3.24 0.83 -13.77
N ASP A 436 3.05 1.67 -12.74
CA ASP A 436 3.74 2.94 -12.62
C ASP A 436 5.16 2.70 -12.08
N ALA A 437 6.14 3.25 -12.78
CA ALA A 437 7.43 3.56 -12.18
C ALA A 437 7.24 4.64 -11.11
N ALA A 438 8.14 4.69 -10.15
CA ALA A 438 8.23 5.73 -9.16
C ALA A 438 9.49 6.57 -9.36
N VAL A 439 9.34 7.88 -9.15
CA VAL A 439 10.44 8.81 -8.94
C VAL A 439 10.41 9.21 -7.47
N THR A 440 11.28 8.59 -6.67
CA THR A 440 11.41 8.87 -5.25
C THR A 440 12.47 9.94 -5.04
N ILE A 441 12.12 11.02 -4.33
CA ILE A 441 13.00 12.18 -4.13
C ILE A 441 13.46 12.21 -2.67
N ARG A 442 14.77 12.35 -2.49
CA ARG A 442 15.43 12.43 -1.19
C ARG A 442 16.34 13.64 -1.10
N HIS A 443 16.47 14.17 0.12
CA HIS A 443 17.48 15.15 0.50
C HIS A 443 18.34 14.56 1.61
N GLY A 444 19.59 14.23 1.27
CA GLY A 444 20.40 13.32 2.07
C GLY A 444 19.71 11.97 2.24
N ASN A 445 19.41 11.60 3.49
CA ASN A 445 18.68 10.38 3.82
C ASN A 445 17.17 10.61 4.02
N LEU A 446 16.70 11.86 3.96
CA LEU A 446 15.29 12.18 4.19
C LEU A 446 14.50 12.04 2.89
N HIS A 447 13.50 11.17 2.89
CA HIS A 447 12.51 11.10 1.81
C HIS A 447 11.54 12.28 1.87
N ILE A 448 11.37 12.92 0.72
CA ILE A 448 10.54 14.12 0.57
C ILE A 448 9.20 13.75 -0.05
N LYS A 449 9.20 12.94 -1.12
CA LYS A 449 7.99 12.49 -1.79
C LYS A 449 8.31 11.40 -2.82
N THR A 450 7.29 10.63 -3.16
CA THR A 450 7.30 9.74 -4.31
C THR A 450 6.31 10.22 -5.36
N LEU A 451 6.77 10.33 -6.61
CA LEU A 451 5.96 10.71 -7.75
C LEU A 451 5.69 9.49 -8.63
N SER A 452 4.45 9.39 -9.10
CA SER A 452 4.08 8.45 -10.16
C SER A 452 4.78 8.79 -11.47
N ALA A 453 5.26 7.77 -12.17
CA ALA A 453 5.86 7.89 -13.48
C ALA A 453 5.50 6.70 -14.38
N SER A 454 5.52 6.91 -15.69
CA SER A 454 5.39 5.82 -16.67
C SER A 454 6.78 5.35 -17.11
N PRO A 455 7.11 4.05 -17.01
CA PRO A 455 8.38 3.54 -17.50
C PRO A 455 8.43 3.53 -19.03
N ALA A 456 9.62 3.70 -19.59
CA ALA A 456 9.82 3.50 -21.03
C ALA A 456 9.76 2.03 -21.42
N GLN A 457 9.34 1.75 -22.65
CA GLN A 457 9.33 0.40 -23.22
C GLN A 457 10.67 -0.01 -23.86
N PHE A 458 11.70 0.81 -23.68
CA PHE A 458 13.04 0.65 -24.22
C PHE A 458 14.08 0.98 -23.13
N GLY A 459 15.33 0.62 -23.39
CA GLY A 459 16.43 0.86 -22.46
C GLY A 459 16.50 -0.12 -21.29
N TYR A 460 17.13 0.32 -20.20
CA TYR A 460 17.19 -0.45 -18.96
C TYR A 460 15.80 -0.61 -18.37
N LYS A 461 15.38 -1.85 -18.12
CA LYS A 461 14.08 -2.13 -17.53
C LYS A 461 14.17 -1.97 -16.02
N LEU A 462 13.36 -1.09 -15.45
CA LEU A 462 13.27 -0.91 -13.99
C LEU A 462 12.75 -2.16 -13.25
N SER A 463 12.24 -3.16 -13.98
CA SER A 463 11.99 -4.50 -13.41
C SER A 463 13.27 -5.23 -12.99
N ASP A 464 14.40 -4.86 -13.58
CA ASP A 464 15.70 -5.51 -13.36
C ASP A 464 16.46 -4.88 -12.19
N GLY A 465 15.93 -3.79 -11.61
CA GLY A 465 16.51 -3.08 -10.50
C GLY A 465 16.16 -1.59 -10.49
N ARG A 466 16.80 -0.86 -9.57
CA ARG A 466 16.62 0.59 -9.40
C ARG A 466 17.91 1.34 -9.70
N ILE A 467 17.78 2.63 -10.00
CA ILE A 467 18.94 3.53 -10.13
C ILE A 467 18.76 4.74 -9.22
N ASP A 468 19.79 4.99 -8.41
CA ASP A 468 19.90 6.15 -7.54
C ASP A 468 20.94 7.12 -8.11
N GLY A 469 20.62 8.41 -8.12
CA GLY A 469 21.54 9.44 -8.61
C GLY A 469 21.10 10.83 -8.23
N ALA A 470 22.06 11.75 -8.19
CA ALA A 470 21.74 13.17 -8.09
C ALA A 470 20.87 13.62 -9.26
N LEU A 471 19.95 14.55 -9.01
CA LEU A 471 19.07 15.10 -10.04
C LEU A 471 19.69 16.34 -10.68
N TYR A 472 19.84 16.32 -12.01
CA TYR A 472 20.12 17.51 -12.81
C TYR A 472 18.81 18.03 -13.44
N ALA A 473 18.28 19.13 -12.90
CA ALA A 473 16.98 19.70 -13.30
C ALA A 473 17.06 21.11 -13.91
N ALA A 474 18.21 21.51 -14.47
CA ALA A 474 18.36 22.77 -15.18
C ALA A 474 17.67 22.70 -16.56
N LEU A 475 16.33 22.77 -16.56
CA LEU A 475 15.51 22.59 -17.76
C LEU A 475 15.69 23.69 -18.83
N ASP A 476 16.37 24.78 -18.51
CA ASP A 476 16.66 25.86 -19.46
C ASP A 476 17.97 25.59 -20.22
N ASP A 477 18.91 24.85 -19.62
CA ASP A 477 20.19 24.47 -20.23
C ASP A 477 20.05 23.20 -21.09
N VAL A 478 19.37 22.16 -20.55
CA VAL A 478 19.12 20.91 -21.29
C VAL A 478 18.06 21.10 -22.38
N GLN A 479 17.17 22.07 -22.17
CA GLN A 479 15.94 22.30 -22.95
C GLN A 479 15.18 21.00 -23.22
N THR A 480 15.38 20.44 -24.42
CA THR A 480 14.70 19.24 -24.90
C THR A 480 15.65 18.05 -25.10
N ALA A 481 16.95 18.18 -24.85
CA ALA A 481 17.94 17.14 -25.15
C ALA A 481 17.82 16.59 -26.59
N CYS A 482 17.48 17.44 -27.56
CA CYS A 482 17.40 17.08 -28.98
C CYS A 482 18.68 17.43 -29.77
N GLN A 483 19.69 17.95 -29.08
CA GLN A 483 20.97 18.39 -29.64
C GLN A 483 22.10 17.86 -28.77
N ASP A 484 23.34 18.05 -29.24
CA ASP A 484 24.55 17.66 -28.53
C ASP A 484 24.61 18.33 -27.13
N LEU A 485 24.83 17.51 -26.10
CA LEU A 485 24.92 17.94 -24.70
C LEU A 485 26.38 18.03 -24.21
N SER A 486 27.38 17.89 -25.09
CA SER A 486 28.80 17.80 -24.71
C SER A 486 29.28 18.95 -23.81
N ALA A 487 28.75 20.17 -24.00
CA ALA A 487 29.07 21.33 -23.16
C ALA A 487 28.62 21.15 -21.69
N LEU A 488 27.61 20.31 -21.44
CA LEU A 488 27.06 20.02 -20.11
C LEU A 488 27.61 18.71 -19.53
N ALA A 489 28.57 18.04 -20.19
CA ALA A 489 29.02 16.72 -19.79
C ALA A 489 29.58 16.66 -18.36
N GLN A 490 30.29 17.69 -17.92
CA GLN A 490 30.80 17.75 -16.54
C GLN A 490 29.68 17.89 -15.51
N ALA A 491 28.59 18.59 -15.84
CA ALA A 491 27.46 18.79 -14.94
C ALA A 491 26.52 17.58 -14.88
N ILE A 492 26.39 16.84 -15.99
CA ILE A 492 25.45 15.70 -16.14
C ILE A 492 26.06 14.36 -15.72
N ARG A 493 27.38 14.19 -15.83
CA ARG A 493 28.03 12.89 -15.58
C ARG A 493 27.68 12.32 -14.21
N GLY A 494 27.16 11.10 -14.18
CA GLY A 494 26.73 10.40 -12.96
C GLY A 494 25.36 10.84 -12.42
N LYS A 495 24.62 11.69 -13.13
CA LYS A 495 23.33 12.24 -12.67
C LYS A 495 22.15 11.71 -13.47
N ILE A 496 20.98 11.76 -12.84
CA ILE A 496 19.68 11.56 -13.50
C ILE A 496 19.21 12.90 -14.04
N VAL A 497 18.81 12.95 -15.31
CA VAL A 497 18.53 14.22 -16.00
C VAL A 497 17.04 14.42 -16.21
N LEU A 498 16.52 15.58 -15.78
CA LEU A 498 15.16 16.01 -16.10
C LEU A 498 15.15 16.67 -17.50
N VAL A 499 14.24 16.24 -18.38
CA VAL A 499 14.20 16.67 -19.78
C VAL A 499 12.78 17.07 -20.19
N LYS A 500 12.61 18.23 -20.86
CA LYS A 500 11.31 18.59 -21.44
C LYS A 500 11.04 17.79 -22.72
N ARG A 501 9.78 17.44 -22.94
CA ARG A 501 9.32 16.95 -24.25
C ARG A 501 9.63 17.99 -25.34
N GLY A 502 10.14 17.51 -26.46
CA GLY A 502 10.52 18.32 -27.63
C GLY A 502 10.18 17.60 -28.93
N ASN A 503 10.86 17.98 -30.01
CA ASN A 503 10.52 17.51 -31.37
C ASN A 503 11.24 16.23 -31.80
N CYS A 504 12.21 15.75 -31.03
CA CYS A 504 12.88 14.46 -31.24
C CYS A 504 12.27 13.35 -30.37
N SER A 505 12.53 12.10 -30.74
CA SER A 505 12.10 10.91 -30.01
C SER A 505 12.69 10.82 -28.60
N PHE A 506 12.03 10.07 -27.71
CA PHE A 506 12.54 9.83 -26.36
C PHE A 506 13.81 8.98 -26.35
N THR A 507 13.90 8.01 -27.26
CA THR A 507 15.12 7.24 -27.50
C THR A 507 16.31 8.14 -27.81
N ARG A 508 16.14 9.11 -28.72
CA ARG A 508 17.22 10.02 -29.10
C ARG A 508 17.65 10.93 -27.94
N LYS A 509 16.71 11.40 -27.13
CA LYS A 509 17.02 12.16 -25.90
C LYS A 509 17.85 11.33 -24.93
N ALA A 510 17.43 10.09 -24.69
CA ALA A 510 18.13 9.17 -23.79
C ALA A 510 19.56 8.89 -24.26
N LEU A 511 19.77 8.72 -25.58
CA LEU A 511 21.11 8.56 -26.16
C LEU A 511 22.00 9.78 -25.93
N TYR A 512 21.51 11.01 -26.09
CA TYR A 512 22.30 12.21 -25.80
C TYR A 512 22.67 12.33 -24.32
N VAL A 513 21.72 12.03 -23.42
CA VAL A 513 21.97 12.01 -21.97
C VAL A 513 23.03 10.96 -21.61
N GLN A 514 22.91 9.76 -22.17
CA GLN A 514 23.86 8.66 -21.97
C GLN A 514 25.25 8.99 -22.51
N GLN A 515 25.35 9.59 -23.70
CA GLN A 515 26.63 9.93 -24.34
C GLN A 515 27.50 10.85 -23.48
N VAL A 516 26.87 11.74 -22.71
CA VAL A 516 27.58 12.64 -21.79
C VAL A 516 27.76 12.08 -20.38
N GLY A 517 27.38 10.81 -20.17
CA GLY A 517 27.58 10.08 -18.91
C GLY A 517 26.43 10.22 -17.90
N GLY A 518 25.24 10.68 -18.32
CA GLY A 518 24.04 10.61 -17.49
C GLY A 518 23.62 9.16 -17.26
N ILE A 519 23.09 8.86 -16.06
CA ILE A 519 22.78 7.49 -15.64
C ILE A 519 21.28 7.17 -15.65
N GLY A 520 20.44 8.15 -15.96
CA GLY A 520 18.98 8.00 -16.07
C GLY A 520 18.33 9.26 -16.62
N MET A 521 17.09 9.14 -17.11
CA MET A 521 16.33 10.26 -17.67
C MET A 521 14.89 10.30 -17.16
N ILE A 522 14.45 11.48 -16.73
CA ILE A 522 13.06 11.79 -16.38
C ILE A 522 12.50 12.73 -17.44
N ALA A 523 11.60 12.25 -18.29
CA ALA A 523 10.90 13.05 -19.27
C ALA A 523 9.69 13.76 -18.65
N VAL A 524 9.55 15.05 -18.89
CA VAL A 524 8.36 15.83 -18.49
C VAL A 524 7.38 15.90 -19.65
N ASN A 525 6.15 15.42 -19.45
CA ASN A 525 5.12 15.54 -20.47
C ASN A 525 4.73 17.02 -20.68
N SER A 526 4.81 17.52 -21.92
CA SER A 526 4.47 18.91 -22.26
C SER A 526 3.04 19.14 -22.75
N LYS A 527 2.27 18.07 -23.06
CA LYS A 527 0.85 18.24 -23.44
C LYS A 527 0.08 18.76 -22.23
N SER A 528 -0.57 19.92 -22.38
CA SER A 528 -1.60 20.33 -21.42
C SER A 528 -2.63 19.22 -21.33
N SER A 529 -3.09 18.92 -20.13
CA SER A 529 -4.30 18.12 -19.91
C SER A 529 -5.47 18.87 -20.56
N GLY A 530 -5.65 18.67 -21.87
CA GLY A 530 -6.77 19.20 -22.62
C GLY A 530 -8.04 18.53 -22.11
N GLY A 531 -8.80 19.25 -21.29
CA GLY A 531 -10.08 18.83 -20.74
C GLY A 531 -10.09 18.69 -19.21
N ARG A 532 -11.27 18.97 -18.62
CA ARG A 532 -11.66 19.00 -17.20
C ARG A 532 -11.38 17.71 -16.39
N ASP A 533 -10.16 17.22 -16.41
CA ASP A 533 -9.76 15.90 -15.89
C ASP A 533 -8.45 16.06 -15.09
N ARG A 534 -8.57 16.69 -13.91
CA ARG A 534 -7.43 17.10 -13.07
C ARG A 534 -6.92 16.00 -12.12
N THR A 535 -7.60 14.86 -12.05
CA THR A 535 -7.40 13.82 -11.01
C THR A 535 -6.97 12.45 -11.54
N ALA A 536 -6.76 12.32 -12.86
CA ALA A 536 -6.39 11.05 -13.48
C ALA A 536 -4.89 11.05 -13.86
N HIS A 537 -4.09 10.18 -13.23
CA HIS A 537 -2.80 9.80 -13.78
C HIS A 537 -3.04 9.09 -15.12
N ARG A 538 -2.78 9.79 -16.24
CA ARG A 538 -2.75 9.17 -17.56
C ARG A 538 -1.39 8.53 -17.76
N LEU A 539 -1.37 7.21 -17.94
CA LEU A 539 -0.20 6.46 -18.39
C LEU A 539 0.30 7.05 -19.72
N TYR A 540 1.56 7.43 -19.76
CA TYR A 540 2.21 7.94 -20.96
C TYR A 540 2.98 6.80 -21.62
N SER A 541 2.65 6.49 -22.88
CA SER A 541 3.47 5.57 -23.67
C SER A 541 4.70 6.30 -24.19
N LEU A 542 5.88 5.84 -23.78
CA LEU A 542 7.15 6.21 -24.41
C LEU A 542 7.49 5.12 -25.43
N SER A 543 7.11 5.36 -26.68
CA SER A 543 7.37 4.45 -27.78
C SER A 543 8.84 4.49 -28.22
N ASP A 544 9.39 3.32 -28.51
CA ASP A 544 10.65 3.16 -29.23
C ASP A 544 10.47 3.57 -30.70
N ASP A 545 11.45 4.32 -31.23
CA ASP A 545 11.54 4.71 -32.64
C ASP A 545 12.45 3.77 -33.46
N GLY A 546 12.90 2.66 -32.87
CA GLY A 546 13.77 1.65 -33.47
C GLY A 546 15.22 1.72 -33.02
N ALA A 547 15.60 2.73 -32.22
CA ALA A 547 16.94 2.86 -31.65
C ALA A 547 17.01 2.47 -30.16
N GLY A 548 15.90 2.03 -29.56
CA GLY A 548 15.77 1.78 -28.12
C GLY A 548 16.70 0.73 -27.55
N THR A 549 17.18 -0.20 -28.38
CA THR A 549 18.18 -1.22 -28.02
C THR A 549 19.57 -0.65 -27.72
N HIS A 550 19.86 0.58 -28.14
CA HIS A 550 21.13 1.26 -27.88
C HIS A 550 21.09 2.10 -26.59
N VAL A 551 19.90 2.31 -26.03
CA VAL A 551 19.74 2.98 -24.74
C VAL A 551 20.05 1.96 -23.64
N THR A 552 20.94 2.31 -22.72
CA THR A 552 21.35 1.46 -21.59
C THR A 552 20.99 2.06 -20.23
N ILE A 553 20.39 3.26 -20.23
CA ILE A 553 19.92 3.94 -19.02
C ILE A 553 18.38 3.80 -18.88
N PRO A 554 17.84 3.84 -17.66
CA PRO A 554 16.39 3.87 -17.44
C PRO A 554 15.81 5.21 -17.85
N VAL A 555 14.59 5.14 -18.38
CA VAL A 555 13.82 6.31 -18.78
C VAL A 555 12.41 6.21 -18.20
N VAL A 556 11.97 7.27 -17.55
CA VAL A 556 10.60 7.40 -17.03
C VAL A 556 9.97 8.71 -17.49
N MET A 557 8.64 8.79 -17.44
CA MET A 557 7.90 10.02 -17.71
C MET A 557 6.99 10.41 -16.56
N VAL A 558 7.10 11.66 -16.13
CA VAL A 558 6.23 12.27 -15.12
C VAL A 558 5.24 13.25 -15.76
N SER A 559 4.20 13.61 -15.00
CA SER A 559 3.24 14.63 -15.44
C SER A 559 3.91 16.02 -15.55
N LYS A 560 3.26 16.95 -16.26
CA LYS A 560 3.73 18.34 -16.31
C LYS A 560 3.80 18.99 -14.93
N ARG A 561 2.81 18.70 -14.06
CA ARG A 561 2.75 19.22 -12.69
C ARG A 561 3.96 18.73 -11.90
N ASP A 562 4.21 17.43 -11.94
CA ASP A 562 5.28 16.79 -11.17
C ASP A 562 6.68 17.22 -11.67
N GLY A 563 6.85 17.35 -12.99
CA GLY A 563 8.08 17.88 -13.56
C GLY A 563 8.38 19.34 -13.16
N LEU A 564 7.34 20.18 -13.02
CA LEU A 564 7.50 21.54 -12.51
C LEU A 564 7.80 21.57 -11.01
N LEU A 565 7.17 20.69 -10.23
CA LEU A 565 7.47 20.54 -8.80
C LEU A 565 8.93 20.12 -8.60
N LEU A 566 9.40 19.11 -9.34
CA LEU A 566 10.81 18.68 -9.34
C LEU A 566 11.77 19.84 -9.66
N GLN A 567 11.47 20.63 -10.68
CA GLN A 567 12.30 21.78 -11.05
C GLN A 567 12.35 22.82 -9.92
N ASN A 568 11.20 23.12 -9.30
CA ASN A 568 11.11 24.06 -8.19
C ASN A 568 11.82 23.55 -6.95
N ASP A 569 11.69 22.26 -6.63
CA ASP A 569 12.35 21.63 -5.49
C ASP A 569 13.88 21.75 -5.61
N VAL A 570 14.44 21.52 -6.81
CA VAL A 570 15.88 21.72 -7.06
C VAL A 570 16.29 23.19 -6.96
N ALA A 571 15.47 24.12 -7.46
CA ALA A 571 15.80 25.55 -7.44
C ALA A 571 15.81 26.16 -6.03
N HIS A 572 15.08 25.57 -5.07
CA HIS A 572 14.96 26.06 -3.69
C HIS A 572 15.76 25.22 -2.68
N CYS A 573 16.49 24.20 -3.15
CA CYS A 573 17.33 23.38 -2.28
C CYS A 573 18.80 23.81 -2.43
N ASP A 574 19.41 24.25 -1.33
CA ASP A 574 20.83 24.62 -1.29
C ASP A 574 21.76 23.39 -1.45
N GLN A 575 21.21 22.17 -1.38
CA GLN A 575 21.94 20.91 -1.50
C GLN A 575 21.38 20.06 -2.65
N GLU A 576 22.19 19.09 -3.09
CA GLU A 576 21.87 18.21 -4.21
C GLU A 576 20.75 17.22 -3.83
N LEU A 577 19.64 17.25 -4.57
CA LEU A 577 18.57 16.27 -4.44
C LEU A 577 18.98 14.94 -5.07
N VAL A 578 18.77 13.84 -4.34
CA VAL A 578 18.97 12.48 -4.82
C VAL A 578 17.63 11.92 -5.26
N VAL A 579 17.61 11.29 -6.43
CA VAL A 579 16.43 10.65 -6.99
C VAL A 579 16.68 9.18 -7.20
N SER A 580 15.66 8.39 -6.92
CA SER A 580 15.62 6.95 -7.20
C SER A 580 14.55 6.67 -8.26
N LEU A 581 14.96 6.02 -9.35
CA LEU A 581 14.05 5.49 -10.36
C LEU A 581 13.83 4.00 -10.08
N SER A 582 12.58 3.61 -9.85
CA SER A 582 12.21 2.23 -9.51
C SER A 582 10.82 1.90 -10.03
N MET A 583 10.43 0.62 -10.00
CA MET A 583 9.01 0.25 -10.08
C MET A 583 8.36 0.47 -8.72
N LEU A 584 7.11 0.93 -8.65
CA LEU A 584 6.32 0.74 -7.44
C LEU A 584 6.21 -0.79 -7.24
N LEU A 585 6.76 -1.28 -6.13
CA LEU A 585 6.78 -2.71 -5.82
C LEU A 585 5.39 -3.13 -5.36
N THR A 586 4.57 -3.62 -6.28
CA THR A 586 3.31 -4.31 -6.00
C THR A 586 3.55 -5.77 -5.68
#